data_AF-A0A7Y5BVZ8-F1
#
_entry.id   AF-A0A7Y5BVZ8-F1
#
_cell.length_a   1.000
_cell.length_b   1.000
_cell.length_c   1.000
_cell.angle_alpha   90.00
_cell.angle_beta   90.00
_cell.angle_gamma   90.00
#
_symmetry.space_group_name_H-M   'P 1'
#
loop_
_entity.id
_entity.type
_entity.pdbx_description
1 polymer ?
#
loop_
_entity_poly.entity_id
_entity_poly.type
_entity_poly.pdbx_seq_one_letter_code
_entity_poly.pdbx_strand_id
1 'polypeptide(L)'
;MDVQTAVRQLITRLQETGKVTGMAPDRISRSQLSELIDTLTKPEQASSPVRAPQPKTSSIPATVEITLTTRATRDKNEPLLLTPTMLARNVAPYLNAITSVQNVLNEVKGLPLRKIPILEIRTQPDLIVRLDGEASEAIYVIKGIVNTWRQRNDEQINRYSTGNLTNRVEKTTLERSKVEMASQMLDLVKAGMSEKEKFNYLSQLIPSIDVLIYSEFEIK
;
A
#
# COMPACT_ATOMS: atom_id res chain seq x y z
N MET A 1 -8.27 46.97 -13.37
CA MET A 1 -7.18 46.03 -13.07
C MET A 1 -6.03 46.41 -13.99
N ASP A 2 -4.85 46.71 -13.46
CA ASP A 2 -3.72 47.17 -14.27
C ASP A 2 -3.13 46.02 -15.11
N VAL A 3 -2.74 46.32 -16.35
CA VAL A 3 -2.22 45.34 -17.33
C VAL A 3 -0.97 44.66 -16.78
N GLN A 4 -0.11 45.39 -16.06
CA GLN A 4 1.07 44.78 -15.43
C GLN A 4 0.71 43.79 -14.33
N THR A 5 -0.39 44.03 -13.60
CA THR A 5 -0.87 43.13 -12.56
C THR A 5 -1.40 41.82 -13.17
N ALA A 6 -2.13 41.91 -14.28
CA ALA A 6 -2.64 40.73 -15.00
C ALA A 6 -1.49 39.88 -15.60
N VAL A 7 -0.47 40.52 -16.16
CA VAL A 7 0.71 39.84 -16.72
C VAL A 7 1.49 39.12 -15.61
N ARG A 8 1.71 39.76 -14.46
CA ARG A 8 2.36 39.11 -13.30
C ARG A 8 1.61 37.86 -12.84
N GLN A 9 0.28 37.95 -12.70
CA GLN A 9 -0.55 36.81 -12.31
C GLN A 9 -0.50 35.64 -13.31
N LEU A 10 -0.45 35.94 -14.61
CA LEU A 10 -0.35 34.91 -15.65
C LEU A 10 1.01 34.20 -15.61
N ILE A 11 2.12 34.94 -15.45
CA ILE A 11 3.48 34.36 -15.37
C ILE A 11 3.59 33.45 -14.14
N THR A 12 3.08 33.89 -12.98
CA THR A 12 3.06 33.07 -11.77
C THR A 12 2.34 31.74 -11.98
N ARG A 13 1.17 31.75 -12.61
CA ARG A 13 0.43 30.51 -12.95
C ARG A 13 1.20 29.61 -13.93
N LEU A 14 1.89 30.19 -14.91
CA LEU A 14 2.68 29.41 -15.87
C LEU A 14 3.90 28.75 -15.22
N GLN A 15 4.53 29.41 -14.24
CA GLN A 15 5.61 28.83 -13.43
C GLN A 15 5.11 27.69 -12.54
N GLU A 16 3.93 27.83 -11.93
CA GLU A 16 3.30 26.76 -11.13
C GLU A 16 3.01 25.49 -11.96
N THR A 17 2.64 25.65 -13.24
CA THR A 17 2.42 24.52 -14.15
C THR A 17 3.70 23.91 -14.74
N GLY A 18 4.88 24.45 -14.39
CA GLY A 18 6.17 23.99 -14.93
C GLY A 18 6.38 24.28 -16.42
N LYS A 19 5.48 25.06 -17.05
CA LYS A 19 5.56 25.39 -18.48
C LYS A 19 6.65 26.43 -18.79
N VAL A 20 7.06 27.22 -17.81
CA VAL A 20 8.10 28.24 -17.95
C VAL A 20 8.97 28.24 -16.69
N THR A 21 10.29 28.04 -16.85
CA THR A 21 11.27 28.13 -15.77
C THR A 21 12.24 29.29 -16.03
N GLY A 22 12.53 30.10 -15.00
CA GLY A 22 13.58 31.12 -15.04
C GLY A 22 13.22 32.51 -15.60
N MET A 23 11.96 32.82 -15.87
CA MET A 23 11.56 34.18 -16.29
C MET A 23 11.28 35.10 -15.08
N ALA A 24 12.03 36.19 -14.96
CA ALA A 24 11.75 37.26 -14.00
C ALA A 24 10.61 38.16 -14.52
N PRO A 25 9.52 38.37 -13.76
CA PRO A 25 8.32 39.06 -14.24
C PRO A 25 8.56 40.53 -14.63
N ASP A 26 9.64 41.14 -14.15
CA ASP A 26 9.94 42.56 -14.37
C ASP A 26 10.80 42.86 -15.61
N ARG A 27 11.17 41.84 -16.40
CA ARG A 27 12.05 41.99 -17.58
C ARG A 27 11.45 41.51 -18.91
N ILE A 28 10.14 41.27 -18.98
CA ILE A 28 9.52 40.80 -20.21
C ILE A 28 9.28 41.98 -21.16
N SER A 29 9.97 41.95 -22.30
CA SER A 29 9.76 42.93 -23.37
C SER A 29 8.39 42.72 -24.04
N ARG A 30 7.83 43.78 -24.65
CA ARG A 30 6.53 43.69 -25.38
C ARG A 30 6.53 42.64 -26.49
N SER A 31 7.67 42.41 -27.15
CA SER A 31 7.80 41.37 -28.19
C SER A 31 7.68 39.95 -27.63
N GLN A 32 8.31 39.67 -26.48
CA GLN A 32 8.20 38.36 -25.81
C GLN A 32 6.78 38.08 -25.31
N LEU A 33 6.06 39.12 -24.89
CA LEU A 33 4.65 39.03 -24.52
C LEU A 33 3.76 38.65 -25.71
N SER A 34 4.02 39.22 -26.89
CA SER A 34 3.28 38.87 -28.12
C SER A 34 3.51 37.41 -28.52
N GLU A 35 4.75 36.93 -28.42
CA GLU A 35 5.12 35.56 -28.78
C GLU A 35 4.52 34.51 -27.82
N LEU A 36 4.43 34.84 -26.53
CA LEU A 36 3.73 34.02 -25.53
C LEU A 36 2.21 33.96 -25.80
N ILE A 37 1.60 35.07 -26.19
CA ILE A 37 0.17 35.10 -26.53
C ILE A 37 -0.09 34.25 -27.77
N ASP A 38 0.72 34.36 -28.82
CA ASP A 38 0.60 33.53 -30.03
C ASP A 38 0.81 32.04 -29.76
N THR A 39 1.66 31.70 -28.79
CA THR A 39 1.88 30.32 -28.38
C THR A 39 0.67 29.75 -27.61
N LEU A 40 -0.01 30.59 -26.82
CA LEU A 40 -1.19 30.20 -26.04
C LEU A 40 -2.49 30.22 -26.85
N THR A 41 -2.57 31.00 -27.93
CA THR A 41 -3.76 31.12 -28.78
C THR A 41 -3.71 30.23 -30.02
N LYS A 42 -2.57 29.60 -30.33
CA LYS A 42 -2.51 28.57 -31.36
C LYS A 42 -3.42 27.40 -30.96
N PRO A 43 -4.54 27.16 -31.68
CA PRO A 43 -5.39 26.01 -31.41
C PRO A 43 -4.53 24.77 -31.60
N GLU A 44 -4.44 23.96 -30.54
CA GLU A 44 -3.82 22.65 -30.53
C GLU A 44 -4.41 21.87 -31.72
N GLN A 45 -3.62 21.76 -32.79
CA GLN A 45 -4.06 21.09 -34.00
C GLN A 45 -4.38 19.65 -33.63
N ALA A 46 -5.67 19.33 -33.64
CA ALA A 46 -6.20 18.00 -33.42
C ALA A 46 -5.47 17.04 -34.38
N SER A 47 -4.56 16.28 -33.80
CA SER A 47 -3.89 15.17 -34.45
C SER A 47 -4.96 14.18 -34.94
N SER A 48 -4.81 13.78 -36.20
CA SER A 48 -5.63 12.83 -36.94
C SER A 48 -6.14 11.65 -36.10
N PRO A 49 -7.31 11.06 -36.43
CA PRO A 49 -7.86 9.93 -35.69
C PRO A 49 -6.93 8.72 -35.80
N VAL A 50 -6.11 8.53 -34.78
CA VAL A 50 -5.29 7.33 -34.60
C VAL A 50 -6.26 6.17 -34.43
N ARG A 51 -6.26 5.29 -35.42
CA ARG A 51 -6.92 3.98 -35.46
C ARG A 51 -6.92 3.35 -34.06
N ALA A 52 -8.10 3.23 -33.46
CA ALA A 52 -8.26 2.72 -32.11
C ALA A 52 -7.53 1.36 -31.98
N PRO A 53 -6.47 1.27 -31.17
CA PRO A 53 -5.83 0.00 -30.91
C PRO A 53 -6.86 -0.90 -30.23
N GLN A 54 -7.18 -2.02 -30.87
CA GLN A 54 -8.00 -3.06 -30.23
C GLN A 54 -7.34 -3.44 -28.90
N PRO A 55 -8.08 -3.46 -27.78
CA PRO A 55 -7.53 -3.83 -26.49
C PRO A 55 -7.14 -5.31 -26.55
N LYS A 56 -5.85 -5.58 -26.78
CA LYS A 56 -5.23 -6.87 -26.48
C LYS A 56 -5.08 -6.98 -24.96
N THR A 57 -6.20 -7.05 -24.24
CA THR A 57 -6.19 -7.35 -22.80
C THR A 57 -6.47 -8.83 -22.60
N SER A 58 -5.50 -9.65 -23.01
CA SER A 58 -5.25 -10.91 -22.32
C SER A 58 -4.11 -10.66 -21.33
N SER A 59 -4.38 -9.80 -20.34
CA SER A 59 -3.54 -9.76 -19.15
C SER A 59 -3.93 -10.99 -18.35
N ILE A 60 -3.16 -12.06 -18.49
CA ILE A 60 -3.21 -13.16 -17.53
C ILE A 60 -3.13 -12.51 -16.15
N PRO A 61 -4.09 -12.73 -15.24
CA PRO A 61 -4.03 -12.15 -13.91
C PRO A 61 -2.70 -12.57 -13.28
N ALA A 62 -1.88 -11.59 -12.91
CA ALA A 62 -0.55 -11.84 -12.37
C ALA A 62 -0.73 -12.69 -11.12
N THR A 63 -0.30 -13.95 -11.09
CA THR A 63 -0.42 -14.74 -9.85
C THR A 63 0.63 -14.26 -8.85
N VAL A 64 0.28 -14.13 -7.57
CA VAL A 64 1.25 -13.83 -6.51
C VAL A 64 1.48 -15.09 -5.69
N GLU A 65 2.74 -15.52 -5.65
CA GLU A 65 3.18 -16.63 -4.82
C GLU A 65 3.77 -16.09 -3.53
N ILE A 66 3.29 -16.60 -2.39
CA ILE A 66 3.85 -16.31 -1.08
C ILE A 66 4.37 -17.57 -0.44
N THR A 67 5.57 -17.47 0.14
CA THR A 67 6.13 -18.51 1.00
C THR A 67 5.86 -18.13 2.45
N LEU A 68 5.09 -18.95 3.14
CA LEU A 68 4.77 -18.82 4.55
C LEU A 68 5.69 -19.74 5.36
N THR A 69 6.43 -19.15 6.29
CA THR A 69 7.34 -19.90 7.16
C THR A 69 6.92 -19.83 8.61
N THR A 70 7.09 -20.95 9.31
CA THR A 70 6.74 -21.05 10.72
C THR A 70 7.83 -20.42 11.58
N ARG A 71 7.46 -19.56 12.54
CA ARG A 71 8.37 -18.99 13.55
C ARG A 71 8.86 -20.01 14.56
N ALA A 72 8.04 -21.01 14.86
CA ALA A 72 8.39 -22.03 15.85
C ALA A 72 9.70 -22.68 15.42
N THR A 73 10.59 -22.93 16.39
CA THR A 73 11.80 -23.77 16.23
C THR A 73 11.39 -25.21 16.00
N ARG A 74 10.69 -25.44 14.90
CA ARG A 74 10.46 -26.78 14.41
C ARG A 74 11.80 -27.29 13.90
N ASP A 75 12.07 -28.57 14.15
CA ASP A 75 13.16 -29.23 13.46
C ASP A 75 12.96 -29.01 11.96
N LYS A 76 13.94 -28.37 11.30
CA LYS A 76 13.86 -28.01 9.88
C LYS A 76 13.65 -29.24 8.99
N ASN A 77 13.84 -30.44 9.54
CA ASN A 77 13.66 -31.72 8.87
C ASN A 77 12.24 -32.28 8.96
N GLU A 78 11.35 -31.72 9.78
CA GLU A 78 9.98 -32.21 9.87
C GLU A 78 9.05 -31.55 8.85
N PRO A 79 8.43 -32.32 7.93
CA PRO A 79 7.54 -31.76 6.91
C PRO A 79 6.28 -31.16 7.54
N LEU A 80 5.85 -29.98 7.10
CA LEU A 80 4.58 -29.38 7.51
C LEU A 80 3.40 -30.24 7.06
N LEU A 81 2.67 -30.79 8.03
CA LEU A 81 1.46 -31.55 7.80
C LEU A 81 0.27 -30.61 7.67
N LEU A 82 -0.26 -30.50 6.45
CA LEU A 82 -1.51 -29.78 6.17
C LEU A 82 -2.70 -30.60 6.67
N THR A 83 -3.09 -30.35 7.92
CA THR A 83 -4.34 -30.89 8.47
C THR A 83 -5.46 -29.86 8.34
N PRO A 84 -6.74 -30.29 8.27
CA PRO A 84 -7.87 -29.36 8.30
C PRO A 84 -7.83 -28.42 9.52
N THR A 85 -7.42 -28.93 10.67
CA THR A 85 -7.27 -28.13 11.90
C THR A 85 -6.19 -27.06 11.77
N MET A 86 -5.03 -27.39 11.19
CA MET A 86 -3.94 -26.45 10.97
C MET A 86 -4.34 -25.36 9.94
N LEU A 87 -5.03 -25.75 8.88
CA LEU A 87 -5.59 -24.81 7.90
C LEU A 87 -6.60 -23.87 8.56
N ALA A 88 -7.54 -24.39 9.35
CA ALA A 88 -8.59 -23.60 9.97
C ALA A 88 -8.08 -22.68 11.09
N ARG A 89 -7.12 -23.15 11.91
CA ARG A 89 -6.63 -22.40 13.07
C ARG A 89 -5.52 -21.41 12.73
N ASN A 90 -4.63 -21.75 11.81
CA ASN A 90 -3.41 -20.97 11.60
C ASN A 90 -3.40 -20.31 10.22
N VAL A 91 -3.67 -21.05 9.15
CA VAL A 91 -3.57 -20.53 7.77
C VAL A 91 -4.73 -19.61 7.42
N ALA A 92 -5.97 -20.04 7.66
CA ALA A 92 -7.15 -19.29 7.25
C ALA A 92 -7.24 -17.91 7.94
N PRO A 93 -7.03 -17.76 9.26
CA PRO A 93 -7.01 -16.44 9.88
C PRO A 93 -5.93 -15.54 9.29
N TYR A 94 -4.75 -16.10 8.98
CA TYR A 94 -3.65 -15.35 8.38
C TYR A 94 -4.00 -14.85 6.96
N LEU A 95 -4.52 -15.72 6.10
CA LEU A 95 -4.94 -15.34 4.74
C LEU A 95 -6.14 -14.37 4.75
N ASN A 96 -7.04 -14.52 5.71
CA ASN A 96 -8.14 -13.56 5.93
C ASN A 96 -7.58 -12.18 6.33
N ALA A 97 -6.57 -12.13 7.19
CA ALA A 97 -5.93 -10.87 7.57
C ALA A 97 -5.25 -10.18 6.38
N ILE A 98 -4.57 -10.93 5.50
CA ILE A 98 -4.02 -10.38 4.25
C ILE A 98 -5.14 -9.79 3.37
N THR A 99 -6.25 -10.52 3.23
CA THR A 99 -7.40 -10.07 2.43
C THR A 99 -8.04 -8.82 3.01
N SER A 100 -8.20 -8.75 4.33
CA SER A 100 -8.72 -7.58 5.02
C SER A 100 -7.82 -6.36 4.84
N VAL A 101 -6.49 -6.53 4.95
CA VAL A 101 -5.53 -5.45 4.64
C VAL A 101 -5.73 -4.97 3.21
N GLN A 102 -5.72 -5.87 2.22
CA GLN A 102 -5.90 -5.48 0.81
C GLN A 102 -7.21 -4.72 0.58
N ASN A 103 -8.31 -5.14 1.21
CA ASN A 103 -9.60 -4.47 1.08
C ASN A 103 -9.56 -3.05 1.64
N VAL A 104 -8.92 -2.82 2.78
CA VAL A 104 -8.72 -1.46 3.31
C VAL A 104 -7.86 -0.63 2.35
N LEU A 105 -6.77 -1.19 1.82
CA LEU A 105 -5.91 -0.48 0.87
C LEU A 105 -6.68 -0.13 -0.42
N ASN A 106 -7.55 -1.03 -0.89
CA ASN A 106 -8.44 -0.78 -2.03
C ASN A 106 -9.43 0.36 -1.73
N GLU A 107 -10.06 0.35 -0.55
CA GLU A 107 -11.01 1.39 -0.14
C GLU A 107 -10.33 2.77 -0.08
N VAL A 108 -9.14 2.86 0.50
CA VAL A 108 -8.33 4.08 0.56
C VAL A 108 -8.05 4.64 -0.84
N LYS A 109 -7.85 3.76 -1.83
CA LYS A 109 -7.63 4.11 -3.24
C LYS A 109 -8.92 4.36 -4.04
N GLY A 110 -10.09 4.14 -3.44
CA GLY A 110 -11.38 4.19 -4.15
C GLY A 110 -11.56 3.03 -5.16
N LEU A 111 -10.87 1.91 -4.95
CA LEU A 111 -11.01 0.69 -5.74
C LEU A 111 -12.10 -0.21 -5.14
N PRO A 112 -12.79 -1.03 -5.96
CA PRO A 112 -13.79 -1.96 -5.45
C PRO A 112 -13.17 -2.99 -4.50
N LEU A 113 -13.92 -3.37 -3.47
CA LEU A 113 -13.58 -4.51 -2.62
C LEU A 113 -13.61 -5.78 -3.45
N ARG A 114 -12.62 -6.65 -3.26
CA ARG A 114 -12.50 -7.89 -4.02
C ARG A 114 -12.20 -9.05 -3.09
N LYS A 115 -12.76 -10.20 -3.42
CA LYS A 115 -12.35 -11.46 -2.80
C LYS A 115 -11.03 -11.85 -3.44
N ILE A 116 -10.07 -12.31 -2.64
CA ILE A 116 -8.79 -12.82 -3.13
C ILE A 116 -8.91 -14.35 -3.18
N PRO A 117 -9.06 -14.97 -4.36
CA PRO A 117 -9.05 -16.41 -4.48
C PRO A 117 -7.71 -16.99 -4.04
N ILE A 118 -7.78 -18.08 -3.28
CA ILE A 118 -6.63 -18.95 -3.06
C ILE A 118 -6.59 -19.90 -4.25
N LEU A 119 -5.56 -19.75 -5.09
CA LEU A 119 -5.39 -20.57 -6.27
C LEU A 119 -4.79 -21.92 -5.90
N GLU A 120 -3.88 -21.94 -4.92
CA GLU A 120 -3.13 -23.14 -4.58
C GLU A 120 -2.52 -23.06 -3.17
N ILE A 121 -2.47 -24.20 -2.47
CA ILE A 121 -1.73 -24.38 -1.23
C ILE A 121 -0.88 -25.65 -1.38
N ARG A 122 0.45 -25.52 -1.22
CA ARG A 122 1.40 -26.64 -1.26
C ARG A 122 2.30 -26.60 -0.02
N THR A 123 2.91 -27.73 0.31
CA THR A 123 3.98 -27.81 1.31
C THR A 123 5.23 -28.41 0.71
N GLN A 124 6.42 -27.81 0.95
CA GLN A 124 7.77 -28.44 0.93
C GLN A 124 8.92 -27.40 0.91
N PRO A 125 9.83 -27.33 1.92
CA PRO A 125 9.64 -27.60 3.36
C PRO A 125 8.72 -26.56 4.03
N ASP A 126 8.52 -25.42 3.38
CA ASP A 126 7.67 -24.32 3.81
C ASP A 126 6.24 -24.45 3.24
N LEU A 127 5.32 -23.64 3.74
CA LEU A 127 3.95 -23.55 3.23
C LEU A 127 3.90 -22.53 2.09
N ILE A 128 3.67 -22.99 0.86
CA ILE A 128 3.55 -22.11 -0.30
C ILE A 128 2.06 -21.89 -0.58
N VAL A 129 1.63 -20.63 -0.61
CA VAL A 129 0.27 -20.25 -0.97
C VAL A 129 0.33 -19.38 -2.21
N ARG A 130 -0.45 -19.72 -3.24
CA ARG A 130 -0.62 -18.87 -4.42
C ARG A 130 -1.97 -18.19 -4.35
N LEU A 131 -1.93 -16.88 -4.42
CA LEU A 131 -3.08 -15.99 -4.38
C LEU A 131 -3.23 -15.32 -5.74
N ASP A 132 -4.44 -14.87 -6.05
CA ASP A 132 -4.64 -13.97 -7.17
C ASP A 132 -3.86 -12.66 -6.98
N GLY A 133 -3.47 -12.02 -8.09
CA GLY A 133 -2.50 -10.91 -8.14
C GLY A 133 -2.84 -9.67 -7.37
N GLU A 134 -4.11 -9.54 -7.06
CA GLU A 134 -4.66 -8.42 -6.34
C GLU A 134 -4.17 -8.37 -4.89
N ALA A 135 -3.61 -9.46 -4.35
CA ALA A 135 -2.99 -9.48 -3.02
C ALA A 135 -1.59 -8.84 -2.95
N SER A 136 -0.98 -8.51 -4.10
CA SER A 136 0.43 -8.09 -4.20
C SER A 136 0.78 -6.92 -3.30
N GLU A 137 -0.08 -5.92 -3.21
CA GLU A 137 0.18 -4.71 -2.43
C GLU A 137 0.10 -4.97 -0.93
N ALA A 138 -0.94 -5.68 -0.45
CA ALA A 138 -1.02 -6.07 0.94
C ALA A 138 0.20 -6.89 1.35
N ILE A 139 0.64 -7.84 0.51
CA ILE A 139 1.84 -8.64 0.76
C ILE A 139 3.09 -7.75 0.88
N TYR A 140 3.27 -6.79 -0.03
CA TYR A 140 4.38 -5.84 0.00
C TYR A 140 4.40 -5.03 1.30
N VAL A 141 3.26 -4.47 1.68
CA VAL A 141 3.09 -3.64 2.88
C VAL A 141 3.32 -4.47 4.16
N ILE A 142 2.77 -5.69 4.23
CA ILE A 142 2.95 -6.60 5.37
C ILE A 142 4.42 -7.00 5.52
N LYS A 143 5.10 -7.34 4.42
CA LYS A 143 6.54 -7.64 4.44
C LYS A 143 7.38 -6.45 4.93
N GLY A 144 7.10 -5.25 4.41
CA GLY A 144 7.87 -4.05 4.74
C GLY A 144 7.69 -3.59 6.19
N ILE A 145 6.45 -3.63 6.69
CA ILE A 145 6.10 -3.03 7.98
C ILE A 145 5.97 -4.09 9.07
N VAL A 146 5.08 -5.07 8.90
CA VAL A 146 4.74 -6.02 9.98
C VAL A 146 5.91 -6.97 10.25
N ASN A 147 6.51 -7.55 9.22
CA ASN A 147 7.62 -8.48 9.42
C ASN A 147 8.84 -7.76 10.04
N THR A 148 9.17 -6.57 9.55
CA THR A 148 10.26 -5.74 10.12
C THR A 148 10.00 -5.42 11.59
N TRP A 149 8.76 -5.05 11.93
CA TRP A 149 8.40 -4.78 13.32
C TRP A 149 8.48 -6.05 14.17
N ARG A 150 7.99 -7.18 13.68
CA ARG A 150 8.05 -8.46 14.39
C ARG A 150 9.49 -8.88 14.69
N GLN A 151 10.40 -8.79 13.72
CA GLN A 151 11.81 -9.12 13.90
C GLN A 151 12.46 -8.31 15.01
N ARG A 152 12.10 -7.03 15.16
CA ARG A 152 12.62 -6.15 16.22
C ARG A 152 11.99 -6.40 17.59
N ASN A 153 10.80 -7.00 17.63
CA ASN A 153 9.99 -7.13 18.84
C ASN A 153 9.68 -8.59 19.20
N ASP A 154 10.46 -9.55 18.70
CA ASP A 154 10.18 -10.99 18.84
C ASP A 154 10.04 -11.41 20.31
N GLU A 155 10.94 -10.93 21.17
CA GLU A 155 10.91 -11.18 22.62
C GLU A 155 9.63 -10.63 23.29
N GLN A 156 9.17 -9.44 22.87
CA GLN A 156 7.95 -8.84 23.41
C GLN A 156 6.72 -9.64 23.00
N ILE A 157 6.68 -10.12 21.75
CA ILE A 157 5.60 -10.96 21.24
C ILE A 157 5.54 -12.30 21.98
N ASN A 158 6.69 -12.92 22.24
CA ASN A 158 6.77 -14.19 22.95
C ASN A 158 6.29 -14.05 24.41
N ARG A 159 6.65 -12.95 25.09
CA ARG A 159 6.13 -12.64 26.43
C ARG A 159 4.62 -12.38 26.44
N TYR A 160 4.07 -11.75 25.39
CA TYR A 160 2.63 -11.54 25.25
C TYR A 160 1.87 -12.86 25.08
N SER A 161 2.34 -13.69 24.16
CA SER A 161 1.67 -14.93 23.77
C SER A 161 1.66 -15.97 24.90
N THR A 162 2.63 -15.90 25.83
CA THR A 162 2.71 -16.76 27.01
C THR A 162 1.87 -16.27 28.19
N GLY A 163 1.14 -15.15 28.06
CA GLY A 163 0.32 -14.59 29.14
C GLY A 163 1.13 -13.92 30.25
N ASN A 164 2.45 -13.78 30.07
CA ASN A 164 3.35 -13.20 31.07
C ASN A 164 3.38 -11.66 31.04
N LEU A 165 2.66 -11.03 30.10
CA LEU A 165 2.56 -9.58 30.00
C LEU A 165 1.52 -9.02 30.99
N THR A 166 1.86 -9.04 32.28
CA THR A 166 1.05 -8.38 33.32
C THR A 166 1.31 -6.88 33.38
N ASN A 167 2.36 -6.40 32.71
CA ASN A 167 2.73 -5.00 32.71
C ASN A 167 1.86 -4.16 31.77
N ARG A 168 1.00 -3.32 32.36
CA ARG A 168 0.13 -2.36 31.65
C ARG A 168 0.90 -1.46 30.68
N VAL A 169 2.14 -1.10 31.00
CA VAL A 169 2.99 -0.25 30.15
C VAL A 169 3.33 -0.97 28.85
N GLU A 170 3.80 -2.21 28.92
CA GLU A 170 4.17 -3.00 27.74
C GLU A 170 2.97 -3.27 26.83
N LYS A 171 1.79 -3.53 27.42
CA LYS A 171 0.54 -3.65 26.67
C LYS A 171 0.20 -2.36 25.93
N THR A 172 0.33 -1.22 26.60
CA THR A 172 0.04 0.09 26.01
C THR A 172 1.02 0.41 24.87
N THR A 173 2.31 0.10 25.06
CA THR A 173 3.33 0.26 24.01
C THR A 173 3.00 -0.57 22.79
N LEU A 174 2.58 -1.83 23.00
CA LEU A 174 2.21 -2.73 21.91
C LEU A 174 0.99 -2.22 21.12
N GLU A 175 -0.06 -1.77 21.81
CA GLU A 175 -1.23 -1.19 21.13
C GLU A 175 -0.84 0.08 20.34
N ARG A 176 0.03 0.93 20.88
CA ARG A 176 0.55 2.10 20.15
C ARG A 176 1.32 1.69 18.91
N SER A 177 2.18 0.68 18.99
CA SER A 177 2.90 0.17 17.82
C SER A 177 1.98 -0.39 16.74
N LYS A 178 0.86 -1.03 17.10
CA LYS A 178 -0.14 -1.47 16.11
C LYS A 178 -0.77 -0.30 15.36
N VAL A 179 -1.14 0.76 16.09
CA VAL A 179 -1.68 1.99 15.50
C VAL A 179 -0.65 2.64 14.59
N GLU A 180 0.61 2.71 15.02
CA GLU A 180 1.70 3.28 14.24
C GLU A 180 1.94 2.48 12.95
N MET A 181 2.01 1.15 13.02
CA MET A 181 2.12 0.29 11.83
C MET A 181 0.95 0.52 10.88
N ALA A 182 -0.29 0.52 11.39
CA ALA A 182 -1.47 0.78 10.56
C ALA A 182 -1.40 2.15 9.87
N SER A 183 -0.94 3.19 10.58
CA SER A 183 -0.73 4.52 10.01
C SER A 183 0.33 4.52 8.90
N GLN A 184 1.46 3.83 9.14
CA GLN A 184 2.51 3.68 8.12
C GLN A 184 2.01 2.94 6.88
N MET A 185 1.19 1.90 7.03
CA MET A 185 0.58 1.18 5.89
C MET A 185 -0.27 2.12 5.03
N LEU A 186 -1.08 2.96 5.70
CA LEU A 186 -1.95 3.93 5.06
C LEU A 186 -1.14 5.01 4.33
N ASP A 187 -0.05 5.49 4.93
CA ASP A 187 0.84 6.50 4.34
C ASP A 187 1.60 5.98 3.10
N LEU A 188 1.94 4.68 3.05
CA LEU A 188 2.53 4.06 1.87
C LEU A 188 1.56 4.03 0.68
N VAL A 189 0.27 3.89 0.94
CA VAL A 189 -0.76 3.77 -0.10
C VAL A 189 -1.29 5.13 -0.56
N LYS A 190 -1.54 6.03 0.38
CA LYS A 190 -2.06 7.37 0.10
C LYS A 190 -1.46 8.36 1.07
N ALA A 191 -0.34 8.94 0.67
CA ALA A 191 0.29 10.01 1.41
C ALA A 191 -0.65 11.23 1.55
N GLY A 192 -0.57 11.92 2.69
CA GLY A 192 -1.31 13.16 2.91
C GLY A 192 -2.79 13.00 3.27
N MET A 193 -3.23 11.79 3.64
CA MET A 193 -4.56 11.63 4.25
C MET A 193 -4.68 12.45 5.54
N SER A 194 -5.86 13.04 5.76
CA SER A 194 -6.14 13.71 7.03
C SER A 194 -6.20 12.69 8.17
N GLU A 195 -5.87 13.13 9.39
CA GLU A 195 -5.97 12.29 10.60
C GLU A 195 -7.38 11.69 10.79
N LYS A 196 -8.42 12.45 10.42
CA LYS A 196 -9.81 11.99 10.48
C LYS A 196 -10.07 10.85 9.50
N GLU A 197 -9.57 10.93 8.28
CA GLU A 197 -9.69 9.85 7.29
C GLU A 197 -8.90 8.62 7.73
N LYS A 198 -7.65 8.81 8.20
CA LYS A 198 -6.81 7.73 8.72
C LYS A 198 -7.53 6.97 9.82
N PHE A 199 -8.09 7.69 10.81
CA PHE A 199 -8.78 7.10 11.95
C PHE A 199 -9.86 6.08 11.55
N ASN A 200 -10.63 6.35 10.49
CA ASN A 200 -11.65 5.43 10.00
C ASN A 200 -11.04 4.09 9.56
N TYR A 201 -9.93 4.14 8.81
CA TYR A 201 -9.25 2.94 8.31
C TYR A 201 -8.40 2.23 9.36
N LEU A 202 -7.84 2.97 10.33
CA LEU A 202 -7.06 2.39 11.43
C LEU A 202 -7.88 1.34 12.20
N SER A 203 -9.14 1.66 12.50
CA SER A 203 -10.04 0.74 13.20
C SER A 203 -10.27 -0.58 12.47
N GLN A 204 -10.19 -0.57 11.13
CA GLN A 204 -10.35 -1.75 10.29
C GLN A 204 -9.05 -2.56 10.15
N LEU A 205 -7.89 -1.88 10.13
CA LEU A 205 -6.59 -2.52 9.97
C LEU A 205 -6.10 -3.22 11.25
N ILE A 206 -6.33 -2.61 12.42
CA ILE A 206 -5.77 -3.09 13.69
C ILE A 206 -6.08 -4.57 13.96
N PRO A 207 -7.31 -5.09 13.80
CA PRO A 207 -7.59 -6.51 14.01
C PRO A 207 -6.79 -7.43 13.09
N SER A 208 -6.59 -7.02 11.83
CA SER A 208 -5.81 -7.81 10.87
C SER A 208 -4.32 -7.79 11.20
N ILE A 209 -3.80 -6.63 11.59
CA ILE A 209 -2.42 -6.49 12.07
C ILE A 209 -2.18 -7.34 13.32
N ASP A 210 -3.15 -7.40 14.23
CA ASP A 210 -3.08 -8.24 15.44
C ASP A 210 -2.88 -9.72 15.08
N VAL A 211 -3.70 -10.24 14.16
CA VAL A 211 -3.57 -11.61 13.64
C VAL A 211 -2.21 -11.81 12.98
N LEU A 212 -1.75 -10.86 12.16
CA LEU A 212 -0.46 -10.97 11.48
C LEU A 212 0.74 -10.92 12.44
N ILE A 213 0.65 -10.18 13.54
CA ILE A 213 1.70 -10.10 14.57
C ILE A 213 1.84 -11.42 15.31
N TYR A 214 0.73 -12.00 15.76
CA TYR A 214 0.74 -13.19 16.60
C TYR A 214 0.70 -14.51 15.84
N SER A 215 0.50 -14.47 14.52
CA SER A 215 0.56 -15.65 13.69
C SER A 215 1.92 -16.35 13.80
N GLU A 216 1.87 -17.69 13.82
CA GLU A 216 3.05 -18.53 13.68
C GLU A 216 3.68 -18.41 12.28
N PHE A 217 2.96 -17.85 11.30
CA PHE A 217 3.46 -17.63 9.94
C PHE A 217 4.07 -16.25 9.74
N GLU A 218 5.09 -16.19 8.90
CA GLU A 218 5.60 -14.96 8.30
C GLU A 218 5.71 -15.12 6.78
N ILE A 219 5.53 -14.02 6.05
CA ILE A 219 5.74 -14.01 4.60
C ILE A 219 7.23 -13.81 4.31
N LYS A 220 7.89 -14.78 3.66
CA LYS A 220 9.24 -14.60 3.09
C LYS A 220 9.18 -13.94 1.73
#